data_AF-A0A1Q3ENE4-F1
#
_entry.id   AF-A0A1Q3ENE4-F1
#
_cell.length_a   1.000
_cell.length_b   1.000
_cell.length_c   1.000
_cell.angle_alpha   90.00
_cell.angle_beta   90.00
_cell.angle_gamma   90.00
#
_symmetry.space_group_name_H-M   'P 1'
#
loop_
_entity.id
_entity.type
_entity.pdbx_description
1 polymer ?
#
loop_
_entity_poly.entity_id
_entity_poly.type
_entity_poly.pdbx_seq_one_letter_code
_entity_poly.pdbx_strand_id
1 'polypeptide(L)'
;MQRTCIRLASSVTTKPLALQEANAALLPPKPLFRQILRSHRNLPSEMRSLGDDYVKAEFRRHRAVTNPVHIIGFLSQWKLYLEALPASKEGEMFVGEKLDPFLLEKMSSEQLGQLYELMQATKDVWKPSQSPVPLLSPARARSLSSDSLWSVCKFVDTITILQ
;
A
#
# COMPACT_ATOMS: atom_id res chain seq x y z
N MET A 1 -1.31 -54.13 41.40
CA MET A 1 -0.42 -53.48 40.41
C MET A 1 -1.03 -52.14 40.01
N GLN A 2 -0.61 -51.04 40.64
CA GLN A 2 -1.10 -49.69 40.31
C GLN A 2 -0.27 -49.13 39.15
N ARG A 3 -0.94 -48.85 38.02
CA ARG A 3 -0.32 -48.22 36.85
C ARG A 3 -0.35 -46.71 37.03
N THR A 4 0.80 -46.11 37.29
CA THR A 4 0.98 -44.66 37.32
C THR A 4 1.09 -44.14 35.89
N CYS A 5 0.06 -43.42 35.43
CA CYS A 5 0.15 -42.65 34.19
C CYS A 5 1.01 -41.42 34.45
N ILE A 6 2.26 -41.43 33.99
CA ILE A 6 3.11 -40.24 33.96
C ILE A 6 2.48 -39.28 32.93
N ARG A 7 1.76 -38.26 33.42
CA ARG A 7 1.41 -37.10 32.60
C ARG A 7 2.68 -36.28 32.38
N LEU A 8 3.27 -36.41 31.20
CA LEU A 8 4.26 -35.46 30.70
C LEU A 8 3.52 -34.14 30.43
N ALA A 9 3.84 -33.11 31.21
CA ALA A 9 3.38 -31.76 30.92
C ALA A 9 4.12 -31.28 29.66
N SER A 10 3.39 -31.02 28.58
CA SER A 10 3.94 -30.28 27.44
C SER A 10 4.18 -28.84 27.88
N SER A 11 5.39 -28.35 27.63
CA SER A 11 5.74 -26.96 27.92
C SER A 11 4.88 -26.04 27.06
N VAL A 12 3.95 -25.30 27.70
CA VAL A 12 3.20 -24.22 27.08
C VAL A 12 4.19 -23.06 26.88
N THR A 13 4.89 -23.08 25.75
CA THR A 13 5.78 -21.98 25.34
C THR A 13 4.95 -20.73 25.05
N THR A 14 5.32 -19.63 25.69
CA THR A 14 4.45 -18.47 25.96
C THR A 14 4.36 -17.42 24.85
N LYS A 15 4.89 -17.67 23.63
CA LYS A 15 4.55 -17.04 22.31
C LYS A 15 5.67 -17.23 21.27
N PRO A 16 5.60 -18.30 20.45
CA PRO A 16 6.19 -18.29 19.10
C PRO A 16 5.17 -18.62 17.99
N LEU A 17 3.95 -19.06 18.34
CA LEU A 17 2.95 -19.54 17.38
C LEU A 17 2.41 -18.43 16.47
N ALA A 18 2.08 -17.26 17.02
CA ALA A 18 1.50 -16.16 16.23
C ALA A 18 2.42 -15.64 15.11
N LEU A 19 3.74 -15.55 15.37
CA LEU A 19 4.72 -15.15 14.34
C LEU A 19 4.93 -16.25 13.30
N GLN A 20 4.88 -17.52 13.72
CA GLN A 20 5.01 -18.66 12.83
C GLN A 20 3.78 -18.83 11.94
N GLU A 21 2.57 -18.61 12.48
CA GLU A 21 1.29 -18.58 11.77
C GLU A 21 1.24 -17.42 10.77
N ALA A 22 1.65 -16.21 11.17
CA ALA A 22 1.76 -15.08 10.26
C ALA A 22 2.75 -15.36 9.13
N ASN A 23 3.91 -15.94 9.43
CA ASN A 23 4.87 -16.37 8.41
C ASN A 23 4.29 -17.43 7.46
N ALA A 24 3.48 -18.37 7.96
CA ALA A 24 2.86 -19.41 7.14
C ALA A 24 1.78 -18.86 6.19
N ALA A 25 1.12 -17.76 6.56
CA ALA A 25 0.13 -17.06 5.72
C ALA A 25 0.75 -16.15 4.64
N LEU A 26 2.06 -15.91 4.70
CA LEU A 26 2.81 -15.04 3.80
C LEU A 26 3.60 -15.86 2.76
N LEU A 27 3.68 -15.35 1.54
CA LEU A 27 4.54 -15.91 0.52
C LEU A 27 6.02 -15.70 0.92
N PRO A 28 6.90 -16.70 0.70
CA PRO A 28 8.33 -16.48 0.90
C PRO A 28 8.86 -15.36 -0.02
N PRO A 29 10.00 -14.72 0.32
CA PRO A 29 10.48 -13.53 -0.40
C PRO A 29 10.67 -13.72 -1.91
N LYS A 30 11.26 -14.86 -2.33
CA LYS A 30 11.54 -15.13 -3.76
C LYS A 30 10.26 -15.36 -4.58
N PRO A 31 9.29 -16.20 -4.15
CA PRO A 31 7.96 -16.27 -4.78
C PRO A 31 7.26 -14.92 -4.88
N LEU A 32 7.20 -14.15 -3.77
CA LEU A 32 6.52 -12.86 -3.72
C LEU A 32 7.13 -11.87 -4.73
N PHE A 33 8.45 -11.73 -4.73
CA PHE A 33 9.19 -10.91 -5.69
C PHE A 33 8.85 -11.25 -7.14
N ARG A 34 8.87 -12.55 -7.50
CA ARG A 34 8.54 -12.98 -8.86
C ARG A 34 7.08 -12.71 -9.23
N GLN A 35 6.16 -12.82 -8.27
CA GLN A 35 4.75 -12.57 -8.50
C GLN A 35 4.48 -11.08 -8.74
N ILE A 36 5.11 -10.19 -7.96
CA ILE A 36 5.05 -8.74 -8.18
C ILE A 36 5.52 -8.37 -9.59
N LEU A 37 6.69 -8.85 -10.01
CA LEU A 37 7.22 -8.58 -11.35
C LEU A 37 6.37 -9.16 -12.48
N ARG A 38 5.55 -10.19 -12.21
CA ARG A 38 4.58 -10.69 -13.17
C ARG A 38 3.36 -9.77 -13.24
N SER A 39 2.83 -9.34 -12.11
CA SER A 39 1.69 -8.40 -12.05
C SER A 39 2.04 -7.05 -12.67
N HIS A 40 3.28 -6.57 -12.52
CA HIS A 40 3.76 -5.37 -13.21
C HIS A 40 3.63 -5.42 -14.75
N ARG A 41 3.55 -6.63 -15.34
CA ARG A 41 3.30 -6.79 -16.79
C ARG A 41 1.91 -6.34 -17.22
N ASN A 42 1.04 -6.05 -16.27
CA ASN A 42 -0.29 -5.49 -16.52
C ASN A 42 -0.30 -3.95 -16.41
N LEU A 43 0.76 -3.34 -15.87
CA LEU A 43 0.86 -1.88 -15.74
C LEU A 43 1.26 -1.20 -17.06
N PRO A 44 0.94 0.09 -17.24
CA PRO A 44 1.51 0.94 -18.29
C PRO A 44 3.04 0.91 -18.30
N SER A 45 3.66 1.16 -19.45
CA SER A 45 5.10 0.98 -19.66
C SER A 45 5.95 1.79 -18.68
N GLU A 46 5.59 3.06 -18.50
CA GLU A 46 6.28 4.03 -17.66
C GLU A 46 6.21 3.62 -16.18
N MET A 47 5.00 3.26 -15.71
CA MET A 47 4.79 2.79 -14.34
C MET A 47 5.49 1.46 -14.08
N ARG A 48 5.49 0.55 -15.05
CA ARG A 48 6.20 -0.73 -14.95
C ARG A 48 7.70 -0.52 -14.77
N SER A 49 8.32 0.32 -15.60
CA SER A 49 9.77 0.55 -15.53
C SER A 49 10.16 1.09 -14.16
N LEU A 50 9.45 2.13 -13.69
CA LEU A 50 9.69 2.75 -12.39
C LEU A 50 9.48 1.73 -11.25
N GLY A 51 8.38 0.99 -11.29
CA GLY A 51 8.03 -0.01 -10.28
C GLY A 51 9.04 -1.17 -10.22
N ASP A 52 9.45 -1.70 -11.36
CA ASP A 52 10.42 -2.81 -11.44
C ASP A 52 11.76 -2.43 -10.79
N ASP A 53 12.25 -1.22 -11.07
CA ASP A 53 13.52 -0.75 -10.52
C ASP A 53 13.44 -0.54 -9.01
N TYR A 54 12.32 0.02 -8.53
CA TYR A 54 12.06 0.19 -7.11
C TYR A 54 11.98 -1.15 -6.37
N VAL A 55 11.17 -2.10 -6.87
CA VAL A 55 11.02 -3.44 -6.28
C VAL A 55 12.36 -4.16 -6.21
N LYS A 56 13.14 -4.16 -7.29
CA LYS A 56 14.48 -4.77 -7.30
C LYS A 56 15.40 -4.13 -6.27
N ALA A 57 15.40 -2.80 -6.15
CA ALA A 57 16.24 -2.09 -5.20
C ALA A 57 15.85 -2.40 -3.74
N GLU A 58 14.56 -2.44 -3.44
CA GLU A 58 14.05 -2.72 -2.09
C GLU A 58 14.35 -4.15 -1.65
N PHE A 59 14.04 -5.16 -2.49
CA PHE A 59 14.37 -6.56 -2.17
C PHE A 59 15.87 -6.79 -2.04
N ARG A 60 16.69 -6.06 -2.80
CA ARG A 60 18.15 -6.11 -2.66
C ARG A 60 18.60 -5.50 -1.33
N ARG A 61 18.06 -4.34 -0.93
CA ARG A 61 18.36 -3.70 0.36
C ARG A 61 17.96 -4.58 1.55
N HIS A 62 16.88 -5.35 1.42
CA HIS A 62 16.38 -6.22 2.48
C HIS A 62 17.00 -7.63 2.51
N ARG A 63 17.96 -7.94 1.63
CA ARG A 63 18.56 -9.30 1.53
C ARG A 63 19.29 -9.74 2.80
N ALA A 64 19.88 -8.81 3.55
CA ALA A 64 20.69 -9.10 4.73
C ALA A 64 19.92 -8.93 6.06
N VAL A 65 18.64 -8.59 6.02
CA VAL A 65 17.82 -8.43 7.23
C VAL A 65 17.52 -9.81 7.81
N THR A 66 17.88 -10.02 9.08
CA THR A 66 17.70 -11.29 9.79
C THR A 66 16.60 -11.24 10.85
N ASN A 67 16.19 -10.03 11.29
CA ASN A 67 15.15 -9.88 12.30
C ASN A 67 13.80 -10.37 11.74
N PRO A 68 13.19 -11.42 12.34
CA PRO A 68 11.97 -12.02 11.81
C PRO A 68 10.78 -11.04 11.81
N VAL A 69 10.70 -10.12 12.77
CA VAL A 69 9.62 -9.12 12.82
C VAL A 69 9.71 -8.17 11.63
N HIS A 70 10.93 -7.73 11.28
CA HIS A 70 11.15 -6.86 10.13
C HIS A 70 10.87 -7.59 8.81
N ILE A 71 11.25 -8.87 8.72
CA ILE A 71 10.96 -9.70 7.53
C ILE A 71 9.44 -9.87 7.37
N ILE A 72 8.71 -10.18 8.44
CA ILE A 72 7.25 -10.31 8.41
C ILE A 72 6.61 -8.98 7.98
N GLY A 73 7.01 -7.86 8.58
CA GLY A 73 6.51 -6.53 8.23
C GLY A 73 6.73 -6.21 6.75
N PHE A 74 7.95 -6.43 6.26
CA PHE A 74 8.31 -6.27 4.85
C PHE A 74 7.41 -7.13 3.94
N LEU A 75 7.33 -8.45 4.18
CA LEU A 75 6.53 -9.35 3.36
C LEU A 75 5.04 -9.03 3.40
N SER A 76 4.53 -8.56 4.53
CA SER A 76 3.13 -8.17 4.70
C SER A 76 2.79 -6.95 3.83
N GLN A 77 3.64 -5.92 3.87
CA GLN A 77 3.48 -4.73 3.03
C GLN A 77 3.54 -5.07 1.52
N TRP A 78 4.49 -5.91 1.11
CA TRP A 78 4.62 -6.32 -0.28
C TRP A 78 3.48 -7.23 -0.77
N LYS A 79 2.88 -8.01 0.14
CA LYS A 79 1.66 -8.77 -0.16
C LYS A 79 0.47 -7.84 -0.40
N LEU A 80 0.26 -6.85 0.47
CA LEU A 80 -0.80 -5.84 0.28
C LEU A 80 -0.61 -5.06 -1.03
N TYR A 81 0.63 -4.66 -1.33
CA TYR A 81 0.95 -4.03 -2.61
C TYR A 81 0.58 -4.92 -3.80
N LEU A 82 0.95 -6.20 -3.75
CA LEU A 82 0.62 -7.17 -4.80
C LEU A 82 -0.89 -7.35 -4.99
N GLU A 83 -1.66 -7.34 -3.90
CA GLU A 83 -3.13 -7.44 -3.93
C GLU A 83 -3.80 -6.19 -4.53
N ALA A 84 -3.16 -5.02 -4.41
CA ALA A 84 -3.62 -3.77 -5.03
C ALA A 84 -3.27 -3.64 -6.53
N LEU A 85 -2.42 -4.53 -7.08
CA LEU A 85 -2.06 -4.49 -8.50
C LEU A 85 -3.18 -5.06 -9.38
N PRO A 86 -3.34 -4.55 -10.61
CA PRO A 86 -4.40 -4.99 -11.51
C PRO A 86 -4.19 -6.44 -11.96
N ALA A 87 -5.25 -7.25 -11.85
CA ALA A 87 -5.22 -8.66 -12.19
C ALA A 87 -5.13 -8.93 -13.71
N SER A 88 -5.68 -8.04 -14.54
CA SER A 88 -5.71 -8.18 -16.00
C SER A 88 -5.28 -6.88 -16.69
N LYS A 89 -4.93 -6.99 -17.99
CA LYS A 89 -4.61 -5.84 -18.86
C LYS A 89 -5.86 -5.13 -19.40
N GLU A 90 -7.05 -5.55 -18.99
CA GLU A 90 -8.29 -5.17 -19.67
C GLU A 90 -8.78 -3.80 -19.20
N GLY A 91 -8.44 -2.78 -19.99
CA GLY A 91 -9.28 -1.61 -20.25
C GLY A 91 -9.35 -0.51 -19.19
N GLU A 92 -9.26 -0.83 -17.89
CA GLU A 92 -9.17 0.20 -16.86
C GLU A 92 -7.72 0.68 -16.76
N MET A 93 -7.48 1.94 -17.13
CA MET A 93 -6.22 2.59 -16.82
C MET A 93 -6.00 2.40 -15.32
N PHE A 94 -4.91 1.73 -14.94
CA PHE A 94 -4.54 1.63 -13.53
C PHE A 94 -4.34 3.05 -12.99
N VAL A 95 -5.34 3.55 -12.26
CA VAL A 95 -5.27 4.82 -11.55
C VAL A 95 -4.82 4.49 -10.14
N GLY A 96 -3.69 5.07 -9.72
CA GLY A 96 -3.20 4.90 -8.35
C GLY A 96 -4.23 5.35 -7.31
N GLU A 97 -4.07 4.88 -6.07
CA GLU A 97 -4.95 5.28 -4.97
C GLU A 97 -4.57 6.66 -4.43
N LYS A 98 -5.57 7.34 -3.84
CA LYS A 98 -5.32 8.56 -3.08
C LYS A 98 -4.55 8.20 -1.81
N LEU A 99 -3.60 9.07 -1.44
CA LEU A 99 -2.85 8.91 -0.21
C LEU A 99 -3.79 9.05 1.00
N ASP A 100 -3.67 8.12 1.95
CA ASP A 100 -4.45 8.14 3.19
C ASP A 100 -4.12 9.41 4.02
N PRO A 101 -5.12 10.23 4.38
CA PRO A 101 -4.93 11.39 5.24
C PRO A 101 -4.24 11.06 6.57
N PHE A 102 -4.54 9.90 7.18
CA PHE A 102 -3.91 9.50 8.44
C PHE A 102 -2.43 9.13 8.27
N LEU A 103 -2.02 8.71 7.07
CA LEU A 103 -0.61 8.47 6.77
C LEU A 103 0.15 9.79 6.63
N LEU A 104 -0.46 10.81 6.01
CA LEU A 104 0.11 12.16 5.90
C LEU A 104 0.40 12.76 7.28
N GLU A 105 -0.52 12.63 8.23
CA GLU A 105 -0.33 13.12 9.61
C GLU A 105 0.84 12.45 10.34
N LYS A 106 1.21 11.23 9.94
CA LYS A 106 2.31 10.45 10.55
C LYS A 106 3.67 10.68 9.88
N MET A 107 3.71 11.38 8.75
CA MET A 107 4.97 11.67 8.06
C MET A 107 5.78 12.72 8.81
N SER A 108 7.10 12.58 8.78
CA SER A 108 8.01 13.62 9.26
C SER A 108 7.95 14.87 8.39
N SER A 109 8.38 16.01 8.94
CA SER A 109 8.46 17.28 8.21
C SER A 109 9.31 17.19 6.94
N GLU A 110 10.41 16.44 6.99
CA GLU A 110 11.28 16.20 5.82
C GLU A 110 10.54 15.41 4.73
N GLN A 111 9.84 14.34 5.11
CA GLN A 111 9.05 13.53 4.17
C GLN A 111 7.91 14.31 3.53
N LEU A 112 7.24 15.17 4.31
CA LEU A 112 6.20 16.06 3.79
C LEU A 112 6.78 17.10 2.82
N GLY A 113 7.97 17.64 3.12
CA GLY A 113 8.69 18.54 2.21
C GLY A 113 9.01 17.87 0.87
N GLN A 114 9.58 16.66 0.90
CA GLN A 114 9.89 15.89 -0.30
C GLN A 114 8.63 15.58 -1.13
N LEU A 115 7.54 15.21 -0.47
CA LEU A 115 6.27 14.94 -1.15
C LEU A 115 5.69 16.21 -1.80
N TYR A 116 5.82 17.36 -1.14
CA TYR A 116 5.38 18.65 -1.68
C TYR A 116 6.20 19.07 -2.92
N GLU A 117 7.53 18.90 -2.86
CA GLU A 117 8.41 19.17 -4.01
C GLU A 117 8.07 18.28 -5.21
N LEU A 118 7.84 16.98 -4.96
CA LEU A 118 7.41 16.04 -5.99
C LEU A 118 6.06 16.44 -6.60
N MET A 119 5.09 16.80 -5.76
CA MET A 119 3.79 17.31 -6.22
C MET A 119 4.00 18.52 -7.13
N GLN A 120 4.79 19.51 -6.69
CA GLN A 120 5.03 20.74 -7.45
C GLN A 120 5.72 20.47 -8.80
N ALA A 121 6.70 19.56 -8.84
CA ALA A 121 7.41 19.19 -10.06
C ALA A 121 6.53 18.46 -11.10
N THR A 122 5.43 17.85 -10.66
CA THR A 122 4.55 17.04 -11.52
C THR A 122 3.24 17.74 -11.91
N LYS A 123 2.96 18.94 -11.37
CA LYS A 123 1.70 19.69 -11.60
C LYS A 123 1.40 19.94 -13.08
N ASP A 124 2.41 20.21 -13.89
CA ASP A 124 2.22 20.54 -15.31
C ASP A 124 2.08 19.29 -16.20
N VAL A 125 2.53 18.14 -15.71
CA VAL A 125 2.47 16.84 -16.40
C VAL A 125 1.10 16.19 -16.18
N TRP A 126 0.57 16.28 -14.96
CA TRP A 126 -0.72 15.69 -14.61
C TRP A 126 -1.87 16.69 -14.83
N LYS A 127 -2.66 16.47 -15.88
CA LYS A 127 -3.96 17.11 -16.04
C LYS A 127 -5.02 16.11 -15.56
N PRO A 128 -5.85 16.43 -14.54
CA PRO A 128 -6.97 15.56 -14.22
C PRO A 128 -7.81 15.43 -15.50
N SER A 129 -7.96 14.21 -16.00
CA SER A 129 -8.85 13.97 -17.12
C SER A 129 -10.24 14.48 -16.71
N GLN A 130 -10.72 15.51 -17.38
CA GLN A 130 -12.14 15.83 -17.45
C GLN A 130 -12.82 14.67 -18.20
N SER A 131 -12.91 13.50 -17.58
CA SER A 131 -13.82 12.47 -18.05
C SER A 131 -15.22 13.03 -17.79
N PRO A 132 -16.06 13.27 -18.81
CA PRO A 132 -17.45 13.60 -18.56
C PRO A 132 -18.01 12.44 -17.75
N VAL A 133 -18.44 12.71 -16.52
CA VAL A 133 -19.25 11.77 -15.76
C VAL A 133 -20.37 11.36 -16.73
N PRO A 134 -20.54 10.07 -17.08
CA PRO A 134 -21.66 9.67 -17.91
C PRO A 134 -22.90 10.22 -17.22
N LEU A 135 -23.63 11.10 -17.91
CA LEU A 135 -24.80 11.76 -17.37
C LEU A 135 -25.76 10.67 -16.88
N LEU A 136 -25.73 10.38 -15.57
CA LEU A 136 -26.78 9.61 -14.94
C LEU A 136 -28.05 10.41 -15.20
N SER A 137 -29.05 9.73 -15.77
CA SER A 137 -30.35 10.34 -16.01
C SER A 137 -30.87 11.00 -14.72
N PRO A 138 -31.65 12.10 -14.84
CA PRO A 138 -32.08 12.91 -13.68
C PRO A 138 -32.87 12.15 -12.61
N ALA A 139 -33.20 10.87 -12.83
CA ALA A 139 -34.01 10.05 -11.94
C ALA A 139 -33.27 9.58 -10.66
N ARG A 140 -31.94 9.71 -10.56
CA ARG A 140 -31.18 9.25 -9.38
C ARG A 140 -30.49 10.38 -8.58
N ALA A 141 -30.70 11.63 -8.95
CA ALA A 141 -30.13 12.81 -8.28
C ALA A 141 -30.92 13.25 -7.03
N ARG A 142 -31.27 12.30 -6.15
CA ARG A 142 -32.01 12.63 -4.92
C ARG A 142 -31.56 11.77 -3.73
N SER A 143 -30.26 11.77 -3.41
CA SER A 143 -29.77 11.40 -2.06
C SER A 143 -28.24 11.52 -1.91
N LEU A 144 -27.60 12.64 -2.25
CA LEU A 144 -26.28 12.96 -1.72
C LEU A 144 -26.22 14.46 -1.41
N SER A 145 -26.13 14.79 -0.12
CA SER A 145 -26.13 16.17 0.36
C SER A 145 -24.88 16.91 -0.10
N SER A 146 -25.06 18.21 -0.30
CA SER A 146 -24.08 19.18 -0.78
C SER A 146 -23.01 19.55 0.28
N ASP A 147 -22.44 18.60 1.02
CA ASP A 147 -21.57 18.92 2.17
C ASP A 147 -20.17 18.30 2.11
N SER A 148 -19.73 17.73 0.98
CA SER A 148 -18.40 17.12 0.87
C SER A 148 -17.57 17.56 -0.34
N LEU A 149 -17.72 18.83 -0.74
CA LEU A 149 -16.91 19.44 -1.81
C LEU A 149 -16.01 20.58 -1.34
N TRP A 150 -15.81 20.77 -0.02
CA TRP A 150 -15.02 21.91 0.48
C TRP A 150 -13.90 21.60 1.49
N SER A 151 -13.53 20.33 1.73
CA SER A 151 -12.56 20.01 2.80
C SER A 151 -11.09 19.90 2.40
N VAL A 152 -10.70 19.88 1.12
CA VAL A 152 -9.27 19.78 0.75
C VAL A 152 -8.67 21.12 0.31
N CYS A 153 -9.48 22.03 -0.26
CA CYS A 153 -8.98 23.36 -0.64
C CYS A 153 -8.66 24.26 0.57
N LYS A 154 -9.35 24.11 1.71
CA LYS A 154 -9.11 24.97 2.89
C LYS A 154 -7.85 24.63 3.69
N PHE A 155 -7.23 23.47 3.49
CA PHE A 155 -6.02 23.12 4.25
C PHE A 155 -4.76 23.78 3.67
N VAL A 156 -4.73 24.04 2.36
CA VAL A 156 -3.60 24.73 1.71
C VAL A 156 -3.68 26.26 1.91
N ASP A 157 -4.88 26.82 2.05
CA ASP A 157 -5.07 28.25 2.33
C ASP A 157 -4.70 28.66 3.77
N THR A 158 -4.61 27.71 4.71
CA THR A 158 -4.30 28.02 6.12
C THR A 158 -2.78 28.11 6.39
N ILE A 159 -1.95 27.46 5.58
CA ILE A 159 -0.48 27.47 5.78
C ILE A 159 0.18 28.74 5.20
N THR A 160 -0.52 29.53 4.39
CA THR A 160 0.03 30.78 3.81
C THR A 160 -0.27 32.04 4.65
N ILE A 161 -0.92 31.92 5.81
CA ILE A 161 -1.31 33.08 6.65
C ILE A 161 -0.52 33.16 7.98
N LEU A 162 0.50 32.31 8.18
CA LEU A 162 1.42 32.40 9.33
C LEU A 162 2.89 32.47 8.90
N GLN A 163 3.19 33.39 7.98
CA GLN A 163 4.50 34.06 7.87
C GLN A 163 4.29 35.57 7.86
#